data_AF-A0A8H6RY80-F1
#
_entry.id   AF-A0A8H6RY80-F1
#
_cell.length_a   1.000
_cell.length_b   1.000
_cell.length_c   1.000
_cell.angle_alpha   90.00
_cell.angle_beta   90.00
_cell.angle_gamma   90.00
#
_symmetry.space_group_name_H-M   'P 1'
#
loop_
_entity.id
_entity.type
_entity.pdbx_description
1 polymer ?
#
loop_
_entity_poly.entity_id
_entity_poly.type
_entity_poly.pdbx_seq_one_letter_code
_entity_poly.pdbx_strand_id
1 'polypeptide(L)'
;MLIALTALLFATTGIKALPMNADSDYPDWYPANAPRRPAGTNDNDWYQWKNMVSQDMVGFTQDYNAKQTVSNELQNIASSLSLDLVMPPNPAGEILNDPIAKAAEQRIFEMGGDLNPIAIAEVYSDAIAEAEKESGIPGDFLKDMIHTESKGHPLTGMGGLMQIGHIEYSQVYEAHGCMTGRNRYNPSANIVAGALHLSALHGDGPKDYGSVLHTYCTSYQNPGLKAPGRGICA
;
A
#
# COMPACT_ATOMS: atom_id res chain seq x y z
N MET A 1 16.48 -6.34 21.81
CA MET A 1 15.04 -6.06 21.67
C MET A 1 14.67 -6.55 20.28
N LEU A 2 13.91 -7.63 20.22
CA LEU A 2 13.67 -8.43 19.03
C LEU A 2 12.33 -7.95 18.46
N ILE A 3 12.33 -7.22 17.34
CA ILE A 3 11.11 -6.82 16.64
C ILE A 3 11.24 -7.36 15.23
N ALA A 4 10.71 -8.56 15.04
CA ALA A 4 10.59 -9.20 13.75
C ALA A 4 9.34 -8.63 13.07
N LEU A 5 9.50 -7.96 11.91
CA LEU A 5 8.43 -7.93 10.93
C LEU A 5 8.26 -9.38 10.50
N THR A 6 7.10 -9.96 10.76
CA THR A 6 6.83 -11.37 10.48
C THR A 6 7.04 -11.67 9.00
N ALA A 7 8.23 -12.15 8.65
CA ALA A 7 8.46 -12.98 7.49
C ALA A 7 7.70 -14.28 7.73
N LEU A 8 6.40 -14.24 7.45
CA LEU A 8 5.54 -15.40 7.48
C LEU A 8 5.86 -16.23 6.23
N LEU A 9 6.95 -17.03 6.32
CA LEU A 9 7.19 -18.12 5.39
C LEU A 9 6.11 -19.18 5.64
N PHE A 10 4.96 -19.03 5.02
CA PHE A 10 3.97 -20.11 4.96
C PHE A 10 4.02 -20.79 3.60
N ALA A 11 4.15 -22.12 3.68
CA ALA A 11 4.12 -23.01 2.55
C ALA A 11 2.91 -22.69 1.68
N THR A 12 3.16 -22.45 0.40
CA THR A 12 2.17 -22.16 -0.64
C THR A 12 1.27 -23.38 -0.85
N THR A 13 0.28 -23.59 0.01
CA THR A 13 -0.81 -24.51 -0.29
C THR A 13 -1.81 -23.78 -1.17
N GLY A 14 -1.62 -23.93 -2.48
CA GLY A 14 -2.63 -23.70 -3.53
C GLY A 14 -3.56 -22.50 -3.30
N ILE A 15 -3.02 -21.29 -3.33
CA ILE A 15 -3.85 -20.08 -3.42
C ILE A 15 -4.53 -20.12 -4.79
N LYS A 16 -5.83 -20.43 -4.83
CA LYS A 16 -6.62 -20.18 -6.04
C LYS A 16 -6.67 -18.66 -6.19
N ALA A 17 -5.97 -18.14 -7.21
CA ALA A 17 -6.19 -16.78 -7.67
C ALA A 17 -7.70 -16.54 -7.81
N LEU A 18 -8.18 -15.37 -7.41
CA LEU A 18 -9.57 -14.98 -7.63
C LEU A 18 -9.91 -15.23 -9.09
N PRO A 19 -11.06 -15.86 -9.40
CA PRO A 19 -11.36 -16.30 -10.76
C PRO A 19 -11.34 -15.10 -11.70
N MET A 20 -10.32 -15.04 -12.57
CA MET A 20 -10.40 -14.26 -13.79
C MET A 20 -11.26 -15.07 -14.74
N ASN A 21 -12.40 -14.51 -15.14
CA ASN A 21 -13.16 -15.11 -16.21
C ASN A 21 -12.31 -14.97 -17.48
N ALA A 22 -11.93 -16.08 -18.11
CA ALA A 22 -11.03 -16.07 -19.26
C ALA A 22 -11.61 -15.31 -20.48
N ASP A 23 -12.94 -15.08 -20.46
CA ASP A 23 -13.72 -14.48 -21.54
C ASP A 23 -14.16 -13.02 -21.27
N SER A 24 -13.78 -12.39 -20.14
CA SER A 24 -14.07 -10.98 -19.88
C SER A 24 -12.79 -10.13 -19.82
N ASP A 25 -12.86 -8.91 -20.36
CA ASP A 25 -11.78 -7.93 -20.22
C ASP A 25 -11.50 -7.56 -18.75
N TYR A 26 -12.45 -7.81 -17.85
CA TYR A 26 -12.37 -7.45 -16.44
C TYR A 26 -12.94 -8.56 -15.55
N PRO A 27 -12.31 -8.85 -14.41
CA PRO A 27 -12.82 -9.85 -13.46
C PRO A 27 -14.12 -9.38 -12.79
N ASP A 28 -14.90 -10.31 -12.24
CA ASP A 28 -16.24 -10.05 -11.67
C ASP A 28 -16.23 -9.09 -10.47
N TRP A 29 -15.10 -8.98 -9.78
CA TRP A 29 -14.90 -8.04 -8.67
C TRP A 29 -14.56 -6.61 -9.15
N TYR A 30 -14.25 -6.42 -10.43
CA TYR A 30 -13.89 -5.13 -11.00
C TYR A 30 -15.15 -4.27 -11.17
N PRO A 31 -15.28 -3.15 -10.45
CA PRO A 31 -16.55 -2.43 -10.41
C PRO A 31 -16.81 -1.74 -11.76
N ALA A 32 -18.09 -1.60 -12.10
CA ALA A 32 -18.49 -1.14 -13.43
C ALA A 32 -17.96 0.25 -13.82
N ASN A 33 -17.65 1.07 -12.81
CA ASN A 33 -17.17 2.45 -12.86
C ASN A 33 -15.64 2.60 -12.64
N ALA A 34 -14.90 1.49 -12.58
CA ALA A 34 -13.43 1.51 -12.56
C ALA A 34 -12.85 1.87 -13.94
N PRO A 35 -11.58 2.31 -14.01
CA PRO A 35 -10.92 2.64 -15.27
C PRO A 35 -11.02 1.48 -16.26
N ARG A 36 -11.42 1.76 -17.49
CA ARG A 36 -11.51 0.76 -18.56
C ARG A 36 -10.26 0.85 -19.43
N ARG A 37 -9.86 -0.27 -20.03
CA ARG A 37 -8.89 -0.38 -21.13
C ARG A 37 -9.01 0.85 -22.03
N PRO A 38 -8.02 1.75 -22.00
CA PRO A 38 -8.00 2.91 -22.86
C PRO A 38 -8.08 2.53 -24.34
N ALA A 39 -8.79 3.35 -25.12
CA ALA A 39 -8.92 3.14 -26.55
C ALA A 39 -7.54 3.17 -27.23
N GLY A 40 -7.27 2.22 -28.13
CA GLY A 40 -6.01 2.14 -28.88
C GLY A 40 -4.90 1.30 -28.23
N THR A 41 -5.14 0.74 -27.05
CA THR A 41 -4.19 -0.19 -26.40
C THR A 41 -4.12 -1.50 -27.16
N ASN A 42 -2.92 -2.03 -27.40
CA ASN A 42 -2.75 -3.38 -27.93
C ASN A 42 -3.05 -4.46 -26.87
N ASP A 43 -3.26 -5.70 -27.30
CA ASP A 43 -3.63 -6.78 -26.38
C ASP A 43 -2.48 -7.17 -25.44
N ASN A 44 -1.22 -7.08 -25.87
CA ASN A 44 -0.07 -7.46 -25.05
C ASN A 44 0.06 -6.59 -23.81
N ASP A 45 -0.02 -5.28 -23.96
CA ASP A 45 0.10 -4.33 -22.85
C ASP A 45 -1.09 -4.48 -21.89
N TRP A 46 -2.28 -4.76 -22.45
CA TRP A 46 -3.46 -5.08 -21.66
C TRP A 46 -3.31 -6.37 -20.84
N TYR A 47 -2.74 -7.42 -21.42
CA TYR A 47 -2.47 -8.67 -20.70
C TYR A 47 -1.41 -8.50 -19.60
N GLN A 48 -0.38 -7.70 -19.85
CA GLN A 48 0.65 -7.40 -18.85
C GLN A 48 0.06 -6.67 -17.64
N TRP A 49 -0.74 -5.62 -17.86
CA TRP A 49 -1.43 -4.90 -16.78
C TRP A 49 -2.37 -5.83 -16.00
N LYS A 50 -3.16 -6.67 -16.69
CA LYS A 50 -4.06 -7.63 -16.04
C LYS A 50 -3.30 -8.62 -15.15
N ASN A 51 -2.14 -9.10 -15.58
CA ASN A 51 -1.34 -10.04 -14.80
C ASN A 51 -0.77 -9.39 -13.53
N MET A 52 -0.34 -8.14 -13.63
CA MET A 52 0.16 -7.35 -12.51
C MET A 52 -0.94 -7.11 -11.48
N VAL A 53 -2.09 -6.58 -11.90
CA VAL A 53 -3.25 -6.36 -11.00
C VAL A 53 -3.69 -7.67 -10.35
N SER A 54 -3.69 -8.78 -11.09
CA SER A 54 -4.01 -10.10 -10.50
C SER A 54 -3.03 -10.56 -9.42
N GLN A 55 -1.75 -10.21 -9.53
CA GLN A 55 -0.76 -10.49 -8.48
C GLN A 55 -1.00 -9.62 -7.25
N ASP A 56 -1.27 -8.33 -7.45
CA ASP A 56 -1.57 -7.40 -6.35
C ASP A 56 -2.83 -7.83 -5.57
N MET A 57 -3.79 -8.39 -6.30
CA MET A 57 -5.05 -8.93 -5.74
C MET A 57 -4.87 -10.21 -4.91
N VAL A 58 -3.76 -10.94 -5.04
CA VAL A 58 -3.46 -12.10 -4.18
C VAL A 58 -3.34 -11.66 -2.72
N GLY A 59 -2.78 -10.47 -2.46
CA GLY A 59 -2.63 -9.93 -1.11
C GLY A 59 -3.96 -9.72 -0.39
N PHE A 60 -5.02 -9.30 -1.10
CA PHE A 60 -6.35 -9.16 -0.48
C PHE A 60 -6.95 -10.49 -0.05
N THR A 61 -6.66 -11.57 -0.78
CA THR A 61 -7.11 -12.92 -0.39
C THR A 61 -6.40 -13.38 0.88
N GLN A 62 -5.11 -13.05 1.02
CA GLN A 62 -4.33 -13.34 2.23
C GLN A 62 -4.87 -12.56 3.44
N ASP A 63 -5.13 -11.26 3.28
CA ASP A 63 -5.76 -10.44 4.31
C ASP A 63 -7.13 -11.01 4.70
N TYR A 64 -8.00 -11.30 3.73
CA TYR A 64 -9.32 -11.89 4.01
C TYR A 64 -9.24 -13.15 4.88
N ASN A 65 -8.28 -14.05 4.59
CA ASN A 65 -8.07 -15.27 5.37
C ASN A 65 -7.53 -14.98 6.78
N ALA A 66 -6.79 -13.89 6.97
CA ALA A 66 -6.27 -13.47 8.27
C ALA A 66 -7.33 -12.76 9.16
N LYS A 67 -8.51 -12.41 8.61
CA LYS A 67 -9.52 -11.56 9.27
C LYS A 67 -9.93 -12.02 10.67
N GLN A 68 -10.03 -13.32 10.92
CA GLN A 68 -10.35 -13.85 12.25
C GLN A 68 -9.24 -13.58 13.28
N THR A 69 -7.98 -13.85 12.92
CA THR A 69 -6.83 -13.61 13.79
C THR A 69 -6.68 -12.11 14.08
N VAL A 70 -6.76 -11.29 13.02
CA VAL A 70 -6.68 -9.82 13.13
C VAL A 70 -7.81 -9.28 14.00
N SER A 71 -9.05 -9.76 13.85
CA SER A 71 -10.19 -9.31 14.66
C SER A 71 -9.94 -9.50 16.16
N ASN A 72 -9.31 -10.61 16.57
CA ASN A 72 -9.01 -10.88 17.97
C ASN A 72 -7.88 -9.97 18.49
N GLU A 73 -6.88 -9.68 17.66
CA GLU A 73 -5.79 -8.76 18.01
C GLU A 73 -6.28 -7.30 18.11
N LEU A 74 -7.14 -6.86 17.18
CA LEU A 74 -7.68 -5.49 17.17
C LEU A 74 -8.53 -5.18 18.40
N GLN A 75 -9.34 -6.13 18.87
CA GLN A 75 -10.13 -5.96 20.10
C GLN A 75 -9.26 -5.64 21.33
N ASN A 76 -7.98 -6.04 21.32
CA ASN A 76 -7.05 -5.78 22.41
C ASN A 76 -6.26 -4.48 22.26
N ILE A 77 -6.17 -3.92 21.05
CA ILE A 77 -5.25 -2.81 20.71
C ILE A 77 -6.00 -1.52 20.42
N ALA A 78 -7.15 -1.60 19.73
CA ALA A 78 -7.84 -0.44 19.18
C ALA A 78 -9.34 -0.54 19.41
N SER A 79 -9.78 -0.11 20.61
CA SER A 79 -11.17 -0.20 21.04
C SER A 79 -12.14 0.70 20.28
N SER A 80 -11.64 1.72 19.57
CA SER A 80 -12.47 2.66 18.78
C SER A 80 -12.48 2.35 17.28
N LEU A 81 -11.56 1.50 16.83
CA LEU A 81 -11.37 1.17 15.41
C LEU A 81 -12.31 0.05 14.95
N SER A 82 -13.05 0.31 13.88
CA SER A 82 -13.83 -0.73 13.20
C SER A 82 -12.92 -1.65 12.39
N LEU A 83 -13.13 -2.96 12.50
CA LEU A 83 -12.45 -3.96 11.67
C LEU A 83 -12.65 -3.68 10.16
N ASP A 84 -13.77 -3.08 9.77
CA ASP A 84 -14.04 -2.76 8.36
C ASP A 84 -13.16 -1.60 7.84
N LEU A 85 -12.56 -0.78 8.71
CA LEU A 85 -11.58 0.23 8.32
C LEU A 85 -10.16 -0.33 8.18
N VAL A 86 -9.90 -1.52 8.74
CA VAL A 86 -8.60 -2.21 8.66
C VAL A 86 -8.63 -3.31 7.60
N MET A 87 -9.79 -3.93 7.42
CA MET A 87 -10.06 -5.10 6.58
C MET A 87 -11.50 -5.02 6.02
N PRO A 88 -11.77 -4.05 5.12
CA PRO A 88 -13.08 -3.89 4.51
C PRO A 88 -13.50 -5.18 3.79
N PRO A 89 -14.80 -5.43 3.64
CA PRO A 89 -15.29 -6.62 2.95
C PRO A 89 -14.97 -6.64 1.45
N ASN A 90 -14.75 -5.47 0.84
CA ASN A 90 -14.35 -5.35 -0.57
C ASN A 90 -13.31 -4.23 -0.76
N PRO A 91 -12.05 -4.43 -0.32
CA PRO A 91 -11.01 -3.40 -0.37
C PRO A 91 -10.76 -2.93 -1.81
N ALA A 92 -10.70 -3.85 -2.77
CA ALA A 92 -10.47 -3.52 -4.17
C ALA A 92 -11.60 -2.65 -4.76
N GLY A 93 -12.85 -2.95 -4.44
CA GLY A 93 -13.98 -2.13 -4.85
C GLY A 93 -13.96 -0.73 -4.22
N GLU A 94 -13.57 -0.61 -2.96
CA GLU A 94 -13.42 0.69 -2.29
C GLU A 94 -12.27 1.51 -2.87
N ILE A 95 -11.11 0.89 -3.09
CA ILE A 95 -9.96 1.52 -3.76
C ILE A 95 -10.36 2.00 -5.14
N LEU A 96 -11.00 1.16 -5.96
CA LEU A 96 -11.38 1.54 -7.32
C LEU A 96 -12.51 2.55 -7.39
N ASN A 97 -13.16 2.90 -6.29
CA ASN A 97 -14.08 4.04 -6.21
C ASN A 97 -13.37 5.35 -5.86
N ASP A 98 -12.13 5.28 -5.34
CA ASP A 98 -11.33 6.44 -4.97
C ASP A 98 -10.80 7.17 -6.22
N PRO A 99 -11.00 8.50 -6.36
CA PRO A 99 -10.52 9.26 -7.50
C PRO A 99 -9.00 9.24 -7.69
N ILE A 100 -8.23 9.22 -6.60
CA ILE A 100 -6.76 9.19 -6.63
C ILE A 100 -6.29 7.81 -7.11
N ALA A 101 -6.90 6.73 -6.63
CA ALA A 101 -6.62 5.38 -7.13
C ALA A 101 -6.92 5.26 -8.64
N LYS A 102 -8.04 5.84 -9.12
CA LYS A 102 -8.36 5.85 -10.56
C LYS A 102 -7.31 6.61 -11.37
N ALA A 103 -6.85 7.75 -10.87
CA ALA A 103 -5.81 8.54 -11.52
C ALA A 103 -4.47 7.78 -11.55
N ALA A 104 -4.14 7.06 -10.48
CA ALA A 104 -2.94 6.22 -10.41
C ALA A 104 -2.98 5.07 -11.42
N GLU A 105 -4.07 4.30 -11.46
CA GLU A 105 -4.25 3.20 -12.42
C GLU A 105 -4.15 3.70 -13.88
N GLN A 106 -4.78 4.83 -14.18
CA GLN A 106 -4.68 5.47 -15.48
C GLN A 106 -3.22 5.85 -15.81
N ARG A 107 -2.47 6.37 -14.83
CA ARG A 107 -1.09 6.77 -15.03
C ARG A 107 -0.13 5.58 -15.18
N ILE A 108 -0.33 4.53 -14.39
CA ILE A 108 0.36 3.24 -14.50
C ILE A 108 0.24 2.70 -15.92
N PHE A 109 -0.98 2.76 -16.43
CA PHE A 109 -1.29 2.32 -17.77
C PHE A 109 -0.54 3.12 -18.84
N GLU A 110 -0.59 4.45 -18.77
CA GLU A 110 0.12 5.34 -19.70
C GLU A 110 1.63 5.14 -19.69
N MET A 111 2.18 4.75 -18.54
CA MET A 111 3.60 4.47 -18.36
C MET A 111 3.99 3.04 -18.75
N GLY A 112 3.02 2.16 -19.01
CA GLY A 112 3.25 0.75 -19.31
C GLY A 112 3.72 -0.06 -18.10
N GLY A 113 3.39 0.35 -16.87
CA GLY A 113 3.79 -0.31 -15.64
C GLY A 113 3.93 0.65 -14.47
N ASP A 114 4.93 0.41 -13.62
CA ASP A 114 5.18 1.11 -12.37
C ASP A 114 5.23 2.65 -12.48
N LEU A 115 4.68 3.34 -11.48
CA LEU A 115 4.88 4.77 -11.34
C LEU A 115 6.30 5.04 -10.83
N ASN A 116 7.00 5.96 -11.51
CA ASN A 116 8.26 6.48 -10.99
C ASN A 116 7.99 7.57 -9.91
N PRO A 117 9.01 7.99 -9.13
CA PRO A 117 8.83 8.98 -8.06
C PRO A 117 8.23 10.32 -8.52
N ILE A 118 8.47 10.74 -9.76
CA ILE A 118 7.88 11.98 -10.32
C ILE A 118 6.38 11.80 -10.51
N ALA A 119 5.97 10.71 -11.16
CA ALA A 119 4.56 10.39 -11.37
C ALA A 119 3.81 10.16 -10.04
N ILE A 120 4.47 9.57 -9.04
CA ILE A 120 3.92 9.41 -7.68
C ILE A 120 3.68 10.79 -7.05
N ALA A 121 4.65 11.70 -7.12
CA ALA A 121 4.50 13.04 -6.58
C ALA A 121 3.38 13.84 -7.28
N GLU A 122 3.12 13.57 -8.56
CA GLU A 122 2.01 14.19 -9.30
C GLU A 122 0.65 13.61 -8.86
N VAL A 123 0.51 12.28 -8.94
CA VAL A 123 -0.75 11.56 -8.68
C VAL A 123 -1.19 11.66 -7.23
N TYR A 124 -0.26 11.55 -6.29
CA TYR A 124 -0.52 11.53 -4.85
C TYR A 124 -0.14 12.85 -4.15
N SER A 125 0.04 13.93 -4.91
CA SER A 125 0.51 15.24 -4.40
C SER A 125 -0.18 15.69 -3.11
N ASP A 126 -1.51 15.76 -3.10
CA ASP A 126 -2.29 16.21 -1.93
C ASP A 126 -2.13 15.27 -0.73
N ALA A 127 -2.12 13.96 -0.97
CA ALA A 127 -1.95 12.95 0.08
C ALA A 127 -0.53 12.99 0.69
N ILE A 128 0.49 13.20 -0.15
CA ILE A 128 1.88 13.36 0.28
C ILE A 128 2.04 14.65 1.09
N ALA A 129 1.45 15.76 0.63
CA ALA A 129 1.49 17.04 1.35
C ALA A 129 0.78 16.94 2.71
N GLU A 130 -0.36 16.25 2.77
CA GLU A 130 -1.04 15.96 4.03
C GLU A 130 -0.17 15.12 4.96
N ALA A 131 0.39 14.02 4.46
CA ALA A 131 1.24 13.14 5.24
C ALA A 131 2.49 13.86 5.76
N GLU A 132 3.13 14.70 4.94
CA GLU A 132 4.24 15.55 5.37
C GLU A 132 3.82 16.52 6.47
N LYS A 133 2.64 17.14 6.37
CA LYS A 133 2.12 18.03 7.42
C LYS A 133 1.88 17.30 8.74
N GLU A 134 1.27 16.12 8.70
CA GLU A 134 0.86 15.39 9.91
C GLU A 134 2.03 14.66 10.59
N SER A 135 2.97 14.11 9.81
CA SER A 135 4.12 13.35 10.33
C SER A 135 5.41 14.17 10.42
N GLY A 136 5.53 15.23 9.62
CA GLY A 136 6.77 15.93 9.40
C GLY A 136 7.83 15.10 8.66
N ILE A 137 7.47 14.02 7.97
CA ILE A 137 8.35 13.29 7.04
C ILE A 137 8.34 14.04 5.69
N PRO A 138 9.50 14.36 5.09
CA PRO A 138 9.54 15.10 3.83
C PRO A 138 8.81 14.39 2.70
N GLY A 139 8.03 15.11 1.89
CA GLY A 139 7.29 14.51 0.77
C GLY A 139 8.18 13.81 -0.25
N ASP A 140 9.41 14.32 -0.43
CA ASP A 140 10.43 13.69 -1.27
C ASP A 140 10.85 12.30 -0.78
N PHE A 141 10.78 12.04 0.53
CA PHE A 141 11.01 10.71 1.09
C PHE A 141 9.78 9.82 0.91
N LEU A 142 8.58 10.38 1.09
CA LEU A 142 7.33 9.62 0.99
C LEU A 142 7.06 9.07 -0.41
N LYS A 143 7.26 9.85 -1.48
CA LYS A 143 7.09 9.37 -2.87
C LYS A 143 7.98 8.16 -3.20
N ASP A 144 9.11 8.15 -2.56
CA ASP A 144 10.26 7.29 -2.78
C ASP A 144 10.08 5.96 -2.00
N MET A 145 9.48 6.06 -0.80
CA MET A 145 8.90 4.93 -0.07
C MET A 145 7.73 4.29 -0.81
N ILE A 146 6.77 5.07 -1.33
CA ILE A 146 5.64 4.54 -2.11
C ILE A 146 6.15 3.75 -3.32
N HIS A 147 7.15 4.29 -4.04
CA HIS A 147 7.76 3.57 -5.16
C HIS A 147 8.43 2.25 -4.72
N THR A 148 9.05 2.23 -3.54
CA THR A 148 9.73 1.04 -3.03
C THR A 148 8.74 -0.05 -2.64
N GLU A 149 7.67 0.32 -1.94
CA GLU A 149 6.70 -0.60 -1.33
C GLU A 149 5.65 -1.13 -2.31
N SER A 150 5.12 -0.26 -3.17
CA SER A 150 4.00 -0.60 -4.05
C SER A 150 4.23 -0.24 -5.50
N LYS A 151 5.38 0.36 -5.83
CA LYS A 151 5.63 0.95 -7.17
C LYS A 151 4.57 1.97 -7.60
N GLY A 152 3.81 2.51 -6.62
CA GLY A 152 2.68 3.38 -6.87
C GLY A 152 1.38 2.68 -7.27
N HIS A 153 1.28 1.35 -7.16
CA HIS A 153 0.05 0.60 -7.44
C HIS A 153 -0.95 0.74 -6.29
N PRO A 154 -2.11 1.38 -6.51
CA PRO A 154 -3.11 1.57 -5.45
C PRO A 154 -3.82 0.26 -5.08
N LEU A 155 -3.84 -0.72 -5.97
CA LEU A 155 -4.50 -2.03 -5.80
C LEU A 155 -3.68 -3.05 -5.01
N THR A 156 -2.81 -2.59 -4.11
CA THR A 156 -1.91 -3.48 -3.35
C THR A 156 -2.58 -4.06 -2.10
N GLY A 157 -2.73 -5.38 -2.08
CA GLY A 157 -3.10 -6.12 -0.86
C GLY A 157 -1.99 -6.12 0.20
N MET A 158 -2.22 -6.76 1.35
CA MET A 158 -1.27 -6.93 2.47
C MET A 158 -0.84 -5.66 3.22
N GLY A 159 -1.13 -4.47 2.70
CA GLY A 159 -0.85 -3.22 3.42
C GLY A 159 -1.01 -1.93 2.64
N GLY A 160 -1.55 -1.96 1.42
CA GLY A 160 -1.74 -0.77 0.58
C GLY A 160 -0.43 -0.15 0.10
N LEU A 161 -0.49 1.11 -0.34
CA LEU A 161 0.61 1.83 -1.00
C LEU A 161 1.93 1.88 -0.22
N MET A 162 1.84 1.94 1.11
CA MET A 162 2.97 2.02 2.05
C MET A 162 3.23 0.68 2.76
N GLN A 163 2.49 -0.38 2.41
CA GLN A 163 2.62 -1.71 3.03
C GLN A 163 2.53 -1.72 4.57
N ILE A 164 1.74 -0.81 5.16
CA ILE A 164 1.54 -0.76 6.61
C ILE A 164 0.71 -1.95 7.10
N GLY A 165 1.17 -2.66 8.12
CA GLY A 165 0.48 -3.81 8.73
C GLY A 165 -0.81 -3.42 9.48
N HIS A 166 -1.65 -4.41 9.80
CA HIS A 166 -2.94 -4.18 10.49
C HIS A 166 -2.75 -3.68 11.92
N ILE A 167 -1.72 -4.18 12.63
CA ILE A 167 -1.40 -3.77 14.00
C ILE A 167 -0.90 -2.32 14.00
N GLU A 168 0.07 -2.02 13.15
CA GLU A 168 0.70 -0.71 13.03
C GLU A 168 -0.31 0.35 12.62
N TYR A 169 -1.17 0.04 11.64
CA TYR A 169 -2.26 0.93 11.25
C TYR A 169 -3.18 1.25 12.43
N SER A 170 -3.50 0.25 13.24
CA SER A 170 -4.42 0.41 14.37
C SER A 170 -3.83 1.25 15.50
N GLN A 171 -2.53 1.09 15.76
CA GLN A 171 -1.80 1.93 16.70
C GLN A 171 -1.78 3.39 16.25
N VAL A 172 -1.51 3.63 14.97
CA VAL A 172 -1.53 4.99 14.40
C VAL A 172 -2.94 5.58 14.43
N TYR A 173 -3.96 4.78 14.13
CA TYR A 173 -5.35 5.22 14.14
C TYR A 173 -5.79 5.72 15.53
N GLU A 174 -5.46 4.98 16.58
CA GLU A 174 -5.81 5.35 17.97
C GLU A 174 -5.00 6.54 18.48
N ALA A 175 -3.74 6.68 18.04
CA ALA A 175 -2.86 7.75 18.49
C ALA A 175 -3.14 9.11 17.81
N HIS A 176 -3.75 9.11 16.61
CA HIS A 176 -3.85 10.32 15.78
C HIS A 176 -5.28 10.60 15.33
N GLY A 177 -5.86 11.70 15.83
CA GLY A 177 -7.23 12.09 15.50
C GLY A 177 -7.49 12.32 14.00
N CYS A 178 -6.46 12.69 13.22
CA CYS A 178 -6.56 12.84 11.76
C CYS A 178 -6.93 11.55 11.04
N MET A 179 -6.72 10.39 11.67
CA MET A 179 -7.03 9.06 11.12
C MET A 179 -8.47 8.62 11.33
N THR A 180 -9.26 9.34 12.14
CA THR A 180 -10.65 8.95 12.45
C THR A 180 -11.47 8.75 11.17
N GLY A 181 -12.08 7.56 11.02
CA GLY A 181 -12.90 7.20 9.87
C GLY A 181 -12.14 6.87 8.59
N ARG A 182 -10.80 6.91 8.60
CA ARG A 182 -9.97 6.54 7.46
C ARG A 182 -9.81 5.03 7.33
N ASN A 183 -9.77 4.54 6.10
CA ASN A 183 -9.60 3.13 5.76
C ASN A 183 -8.15 2.85 5.36
N ARG A 184 -7.54 1.79 5.92
CA ARG A 184 -6.17 1.33 5.64
C ARG A 184 -5.86 1.17 4.16
N TYR A 185 -6.84 0.81 3.33
CA TYR A 185 -6.63 0.59 1.91
C TYR A 185 -6.89 1.81 1.04
N ASN A 186 -7.50 2.88 1.56
CA ASN A 186 -7.63 4.12 0.79
C ASN A 186 -6.24 4.74 0.57
N PRO A 187 -5.86 5.13 -0.66
CA PRO A 187 -4.54 5.68 -0.95
C PRO A 187 -4.09 6.81 -0.03
N SER A 188 -4.92 7.82 0.18
CA SER A 188 -4.57 8.99 1.00
C SER A 188 -4.39 8.58 2.47
N ALA A 189 -5.34 7.81 3.00
CA ALA A 189 -5.26 7.30 4.36
C ALA A 189 -4.03 6.42 4.60
N ASN A 190 -3.68 5.57 3.63
CA ASN A 190 -2.55 4.67 3.72
C ASN A 190 -1.21 5.43 3.73
N ILE A 191 -1.06 6.45 2.88
CA ILE A 191 0.12 7.31 2.84
C ILE A 191 0.30 8.05 4.17
N VAL A 192 -0.77 8.65 4.71
CA VAL A 192 -0.74 9.33 6.01
C VAL A 192 -0.40 8.37 7.14
N ALA A 193 -1.03 7.19 7.17
CA ALA A 193 -0.78 6.18 8.19
C ALA A 193 0.67 5.69 8.18
N GLY A 194 1.19 5.37 6.99
CA GLY A 194 2.59 4.96 6.80
C GLY A 194 3.57 6.03 7.27
N ALA A 195 3.32 7.30 6.93
CA ALA A 195 4.17 8.42 7.35
C ALA A 195 4.16 8.62 8.87
N LEU A 196 3.00 8.55 9.51
CA LEU A 196 2.88 8.63 10.97
C LEU A 196 3.57 7.45 11.68
N HIS A 197 3.44 6.23 11.14
CA HIS A 197 4.15 5.07 11.65
C HIS A 197 5.67 5.25 11.58
N LEU A 198 6.18 5.69 10.42
CA LEU A 198 7.60 5.97 10.21
C LEU A 198 8.12 7.07 11.15
N SER A 199 7.31 8.11 11.39
CA SER A 199 7.65 9.15 12.38
C SER A 199 7.73 8.59 13.80
N ALA A 200 6.83 7.69 14.19
CA ALA A 200 6.84 7.08 15.51
C ALA A 200 8.06 6.18 15.74
N LEU A 201 8.56 5.52 14.68
CA LEU A 201 9.78 4.69 14.75
C LEU A 201 11.06 5.52 14.94
N HIS A 202 11.07 6.79 14.53
CA HIS A 202 12.24 7.68 14.66
C HIS A 202 12.38 8.28 16.07
N GLY A 203 11.28 8.44 16.79
CA GLY A 203 11.25 9.05 18.13
C GLY A 203 11.51 10.57 18.12
N ASP A 204 11.71 11.17 19.31
CA ASP A 204 11.87 12.63 19.49
C ASP A 204 13.27 13.19 19.15
N GLY A 205 14.10 12.42 18.44
CA GLY A 205 15.47 12.81 18.08
C GLY A 205 15.53 13.88 16.97
N PRO A 206 16.71 14.51 16.74
CA PRO A 206 16.89 15.37 15.57
C PRO A 206 16.56 14.56 14.31
N LYS A 207 15.65 15.11 13.50
CA LYS A 207 15.08 14.56 12.26
C LYS A 207 16.14 14.34 11.17
N ASP A 208 17.07 13.42 11.40
CA ASP A 208 17.96 12.87 10.39
C ASP A 208 17.23 11.72 9.68
N TYR A 209 16.56 12.05 8.59
CA TYR A 209 15.83 11.07 7.79
C TYR A 209 16.76 10.07 7.07
N GLY A 210 18.07 10.31 7.05
CA GLY A 210 19.06 9.33 6.62
C GLY A 210 19.11 8.11 7.55
N SER A 211 18.81 8.27 8.84
CA SER A 211 18.74 7.15 9.79
C SER A 211 17.41 6.39 9.72
N VAL A 212 16.30 7.05 9.37
CA VAL A 212 15.02 6.38 9.03
C VAL A 212 15.22 5.49 7.81
N LEU A 213 15.83 6.04 6.75
CA LEU A 213 16.16 5.30 5.54
C LEU A 213 17.08 4.12 5.85
N HIS A 214 18.16 4.34 6.60
CA HIS A 214 19.07 3.29 7.01
C HIS A 214 18.34 2.19 7.81
N THR A 215 17.54 2.57 8.81
CA THR A 215 16.77 1.61 9.63
C THR A 215 15.78 0.83 8.78
N TYR A 216 15.06 1.50 7.88
CA TYR A 216 14.18 0.84 6.92
C TYR A 216 14.96 -0.15 6.03
N CYS A 217 16.06 0.29 5.41
CA CYS A 217 16.90 -0.54 4.54
C CYS A 217 17.62 -1.69 5.24
N THR A 218 18.04 -1.54 6.50
CA THR A 218 18.82 -2.59 7.20
C THR A 218 17.96 -3.55 8.00
N SER A 219 16.75 -3.12 8.40
CA SER A 219 15.87 -3.89 9.30
C SER A 219 14.66 -4.48 8.56
N TYR A 220 14.19 -3.84 7.48
CA TYR A 220 12.93 -4.20 6.82
C TYR A 220 13.13 -4.88 5.45
N GLN A 221 14.16 -4.51 4.67
CA GLN A 221 14.53 -5.24 3.44
C GLN A 221 15.92 -5.88 3.53
N ASN A 222 15.94 -7.22 3.61
CA ASN A 222 17.07 -8.15 3.45
C ASN A 222 18.52 -7.56 3.52
N PRO A 223 19.30 -7.81 4.60
CA PRO A 223 20.62 -7.20 4.87
C PRO A 223 21.77 -7.57 3.90
N GLY A 224 21.48 -8.30 2.82
CA GLY A 224 22.45 -8.72 1.80
C GLY A 224 22.61 -7.79 0.59
N LEU A 225 21.76 -6.76 0.45
CA LEU A 225 21.82 -5.82 -0.67
C LEU A 225 22.69 -4.62 -0.30
N LYS A 226 23.82 -4.44 -0.99
CA LYS A 226 24.68 -3.27 -0.85
C LYS A 226 24.17 -2.14 -1.75
N ALA A 227 23.89 -0.99 -1.16
CA ALA A 227 23.48 0.21 -1.88
C ALA A 227 24.57 0.72 -2.84
N PRO A 228 24.29 0.91 -4.14
CA PRO A 228 24.99 1.86 -4.97
C PRO A 228 24.29 3.23 -4.91
N GLY A 229 25.06 4.31 -5.02
CA GLY A 229 24.62 5.68 -4.75
C GLY A 229 23.31 6.07 -5.47
N ARG A 230 22.36 6.59 -4.67
CA ARG A 230 21.03 7.09 -5.05
C ARG A 230 20.08 6.02 -5.62
N GLY A 231 19.58 5.19 -4.72
CA GLY A 231 18.44 4.28 -4.88
C GLY A 231 18.14 3.77 -3.48
N ILE A 232 16.92 3.98 -2.98
CA ILE A 232 16.67 4.15 -1.54
C ILE A 232 17.18 3.02 -0.65
N CYS A 233 17.17 1.77 -1.10
CA CYS A 233 17.92 0.68 -0.47
C CYS A 233 18.70 -0.20 -1.45
N ALA A 234 18.58 0.07 -2.76
CA ALA A 234 19.40 -0.38 -3.88
C ALA A 234 19.06 0.47 -5.10
#